data_AF-A0A957V065-F1
#
_entry.id   AF-A0A957V065-F1
#
_cell.length_a   1.000
_cell.length_b   1.000
_cell.length_c   1.000
_cell.angle_alpha   90.00
_cell.angle_beta   90.00
_cell.angle_gamma   90.00
#
_symmetry.space_group_name_H-M   'P 1'
#
loop_
_entity.id
_entity.type
_entity.pdbx_description
1 polymer ?
#
loop_
_entity_poly.entity_id
_entity_poly.type
_entity_poly.pdbx_seq_one_letter_code
_entity_poly.pdbx_strand_id
1 'polypeptide(L)'
;MALDGQTEAALAQFQECLRALRAAGLPAAATATATLAAEIEAGHFATPQIVSPTTAPALLTPPFQAPVVPAWFVGRGAAVERLRTWLQSERVVALVGMGGIGKTTLAAALAHDQRAHFPDGVLWAGLATADPLEVLH
;
A
#
# COMPACT_ATOMS: atom_id res chain seq x y z
N MET A 1 22.91 27.05 -3.26
CA MET A 1 23.53 26.48 -4.48
C MET A 1 23.49 24.94 -4.55
N ALA A 2 23.02 24.19 -3.55
CA ALA A 2 23.02 22.71 -3.56
C ALA A 2 21.73 22.03 -4.06
N LEU A 3 20.72 22.80 -4.50
CA LEU A 3 19.40 22.29 -4.91
C LEU A 3 19.19 22.29 -6.44
N ASP A 4 19.95 23.08 -7.20
CA ASP A 4 19.79 23.14 -8.67
C ASP A 4 20.26 21.86 -9.36
N GLY A 5 21.37 21.27 -8.91
CA GLY A 5 21.92 20.05 -9.52
C GLY A 5 21.04 18.80 -9.34
N GLN A 6 20.18 18.77 -8.30
CA GLN A 6 19.22 17.67 -8.11
C GLN A 6 18.01 17.82 -9.03
N THR A 7 17.63 19.05 -9.35
CA THR A 7 16.48 19.36 -10.21
C THR A 7 16.80 19.03 -11.67
N GLU A 8 18.04 19.31 -12.10
CA GLU A 8 18.52 19.00 -13.45
C GLU A 8 18.63 17.47 -13.68
N ALA A 9 19.12 16.73 -12.68
CA ALA A 9 19.17 15.27 -12.71
C ALA A 9 17.78 14.63 -12.72
N ALA A 10 16.82 15.18 -11.96
CA ALA A 10 15.45 14.71 -11.94
C ALA A 10 14.74 14.93 -13.29
N LEU A 11 14.96 16.09 -13.92
CA LEU A 11 14.39 16.41 -15.23
C LEU A 11 14.98 15.51 -16.33
N ALA A 12 16.28 15.24 -16.29
CA ALA A 12 16.94 14.33 -17.22
C ALA A 12 16.36 12.91 -17.14
N GLN A 13 16.18 12.39 -15.91
CA GLN A 13 15.59 11.07 -15.70
C GLN A 13 14.14 10.99 -16.17
N PHE A 14 13.35 12.04 -15.94
CA PHE A 14 11.97 12.14 -16.41
C PHE A 14 11.89 12.16 -17.95
N GLN A 15 12.76 12.93 -18.61
CA GLN A 15 12.84 12.99 -20.07
C GLN A 15 13.28 11.66 -20.69
N GLU A 16 14.20 10.95 -20.04
CA GLU A 16 14.64 9.62 -20.48
C GLU A 16 13.50 8.61 -20.39
N CYS A 17 12.72 8.65 -19.30
CA CYS A 17 11.56 7.80 -19.11
C CYS A 17 10.48 8.05 -20.20
N LEU A 18 10.19 9.32 -20.51
CA LEU A 18 9.27 9.67 -21.60
C LEU A 18 9.78 9.22 -22.98
N ARG A 19 11.10 9.25 -23.20
CA ARG A 19 11.71 8.76 -24.46
C ARG A 19 11.51 7.24 -24.60
N ALA A 20 11.76 6.49 -23.53
CA ALA A 20 11.58 5.04 -23.49
C ALA A 20 10.11 4.63 -23.72
N LEU A 21 9.16 5.33 -23.09
CA LEU A 21 7.72 5.07 -23.26
C LEU A 21 7.24 5.32 -24.69
N ARG A 22 7.73 6.38 -25.35
CA ARG A 22 7.42 6.65 -26.76
C ARG A 22 8.03 5.61 -27.70
N ALA A 23 9.27 5.18 -27.43
CA ALA A 23 9.93 4.13 -28.22
C ALA A 23 9.23 2.77 -28.09
N ALA A 24 8.61 2.49 -26.94
CA ALA A 24 7.81 1.29 -26.71
C ALA A 24 6.44 1.29 -27.41
N GLY A 25 6.06 2.37 -28.09
CA GLY A 25 4.80 2.45 -28.85
C GLY A 25 3.54 2.39 -27.98
N LEU A 26 3.67 2.58 -26.66
CA LEU A 26 2.54 2.67 -25.74
C LEU A 26 1.73 3.92 -26.09
N PRO A 27 0.46 3.78 -26.53
CA PRO A 27 -0.36 4.94 -26.80
C PRO A 27 -0.58 5.68 -25.48
N ALA A 28 -0.25 6.97 -25.42
CA ALA A 28 -0.74 7.85 -24.36
C ALA A 28 -2.27 7.70 -24.37
N ALA A 29 -2.80 6.98 -23.37
CA ALA A 29 -4.13 6.41 -23.39
C ALA A 29 -5.17 7.50 -23.67
N ALA A 30 -5.56 7.57 -24.94
CA ALA A 30 -6.55 8.48 -25.43
C ALA A 30 -7.92 8.02 -24.91
N THR A 31 -8.65 9.01 -24.41
CA THR A 31 -10.10 9.02 -24.17
C THR A 31 -10.65 8.42 -22.87
N ALA A 32 -10.01 7.43 -22.21
CA ALA A 32 -10.45 7.00 -20.86
C ALA A 32 -9.83 7.84 -19.72
N THR A 33 -8.64 8.39 -19.95
CA THR A 33 -7.87 9.18 -18.97
C THR A 33 -8.37 10.64 -18.88
N ALA A 34 -8.93 11.16 -19.98
CA ALA A 34 -9.34 12.56 -20.08
C ALA A 34 -10.61 12.87 -19.26
N THR A 35 -11.56 11.96 -19.21
CA THR A 35 -12.78 12.08 -18.39
C THR A 35 -12.45 12.06 -16.91
N LEU A 36 -11.57 11.15 -16.48
CA LEU A 36 -11.16 11.04 -15.08
C LEU A 36 -10.34 12.26 -14.62
N ALA A 37 -9.50 12.81 -15.49
CA ALA A 37 -8.74 14.02 -15.19
C ALA A 37 -9.65 15.25 -15.02
N ALA A 38 -10.67 15.40 -15.87
CA ALA A 38 -11.64 16.49 -15.77
C ALA A 38 -12.51 16.41 -14.49
N GLU A 39 -12.85 15.20 -14.02
CA GLU A 39 -13.61 15.00 -12.77
C GLU A 39 -12.79 15.35 -11.52
N ILE A 40 -11.48 15.05 -11.54
CA ILE A 40 -10.55 15.39 -10.46
C ILE A 40 -10.29 16.90 -10.40
N GLU A 41 -10.11 17.57 -11.55
CA GLU A 41 -9.95 19.03 -11.61
C GLU A 41 -11.22 19.77 -11.16
N ALA A 42 -12.40 19.20 -11.36
CA ALA A 42 -13.69 19.73 -10.88
C ALA A 42 -13.97 19.49 -9.37
N GLY A 43 -13.01 18.91 -8.63
CA GLY A 43 -13.12 18.67 -7.19
C GLY A 43 -14.14 17.59 -6.80
N HIS A 44 -14.65 16.83 -7.76
CA HIS A 44 -15.59 15.74 -7.52
C HIS A 44 -14.82 14.43 -7.25
N PHE A 45 -14.32 14.31 -6.03
CA PHE A 45 -13.87 13.01 -5.54
C PHE A 45 -15.12 12.17 -5.26
N ALA A 46 -15.43 11.23 -6.15
CA ALA A 46 -16.42 10.20 -5.85
C ALA A 46 -16.02 9.54 -4.53
N THR A 47 -16.90 9.60 -3.53
CA THR A 47 -16.69 8.88 -2.27
C THR A 47 -16.55 7.42 -2.65
N PRO A 48 -15.42 6.74 -2.34
CA PRO A 48 -15.22 5.36 -2.76
C PRO A 48 -16.36 4.53 -2.20
N GLN A 49 -17.30 4.17 -3.08
CA GLN A 49 -18.39 3.27 -2.75
C GLN A 49 -17.72 1.91 -2.67
N ILE A 50 -17.44 1.44 -1.44
CA ILE A 50 -17.05 0.06 -1.21
C ILE A 50 -18.30 -0.76 -1.56
N VAL A 51 -18.35 -1.24 -2.80
CA VAL A 51 -19.37 -2.19 -3.23
C VAL A 51 -19.15 -3.47 -2.42
N SER A 52 -20.07 -3.76 -1.51
CA SER A 52 -20.08 -5.05 -0.82
C SER A 52 -20.41 -6.12 -1.87
N PRO A 53 -19.53 -7.09 -2.15
CA PRO A 53 -19.83 -8.10 -3.14
C PRO A 53 -21.02 -8.93 -2.68
N THR A 54 -22.09 -8.92 -3.48
CA THR A 54 -23.25 -9.81 -3.34
C THR A 54 -22.76 -11.26 -3.32
N THR A 55 -23.08 -11.95 -2.23
CA THR A 55 -22.59 -13.28 -1.84
C THR A 55 -22.96 -14.38 -2.84
N ALA A 56 -21.96 -15.01 -3.43
CA ALA A 56 -22.02 -16.40 -3.87
C ALA A 56 -21.07 -17.21 -2.94
N PRO A 57 -21.48 -18.35 -2.37
CA PRO A 57 -20.64 -19.08 -1.42
C PRO A 57 -19.60 -19.88 -2.20
N ALA A 58 -18.55 -19.23 -2.64
CA ALA A 58 -17.28 -19.93 -2.81
C ALA A 58 -16.70 -20.08 -1.40
N LEU A 59 -16.36 -21.30 -0.99
CA LEU A 59 -15.59 -21.59 0.22
C LEU A 59 -14.17 -21.03 0.05
N LEU A 60 -14.05 -19.72 -0.09
CA LEU A 60 -12.78 -19.03 -0.18
C LEU A 60 -12.32 -18.83 1.26
N THR A 61 -11.33 -19.62 1.68
CA THR A 61 -10.58 -19.31 2.88
C THR A 61 -10.07 -17.87 2.74
N PRO A 62 -10.42 -16.94 3.63
CA PRO A 62 -9.99 -15.56 3.52
C PRO A 62 -8.45 -15.49 3.52
N PRO A 63 -7.85 -14.68 2.64
CA PRO A 63 -6.40 -14.63 2.50
C PRO A 63 -5.75 -14.16 3.80
N PHE A 64 -4.61 -14.75 4.15
CA PHE A 64 -3.81 -14.30 5.28
C PHE A 64 -2.33 -14.35 4.89
N GLN A 65 -1.79 -13.20 4.49
CA GLN A 65 -0.45 -13.06 3.90
C GLN A 65 0.59 -12.49 4.86
N ALA A 66 0.22 -12.24 6.12
CA ALA A 66 1.16 -11.69 7.09
C ALA A 66 2.35 -12.65 7.31
N PRO A 67 3.60 -12.14 7.35
CA PRO A 67 4.78 -12.96 7.62
C PRO A 67 4.67 -13.71 8.94
N VAL A 68 5.41 -14.81 9.04
CA VAL A 68 5.54 -15.55 10.30
C VAL A 68 6.24 -14.68 11.34
N VAL A 69 5.71 -14.67 12.55
CA VAL A 69 6.34 -13.99 13.69
C VAL A 69 7.51 -14.85 14.19
N PRO A 70 8.74 -14.30 14.32
CA PRO A 70 9.87 -15.03 14.88
C PRO A 70 9.59 -15.51 16.31
N ALA A 71 10.06 -16.71 16.64
CA ALA A 71 9.84 -17.32 17.96
C ALA A 71 10.40 -16.49 19.15
N TRP A 72 11.37 -15.62 18.89
CA TRP A 72 12.00 -14.75 19.88
C TRP A 72 11.33 -13.37 20.02
N PHE A 73 10.14 -13.16 19.43
CA PHE A 73 9.41 -11.91 19.61
C PHE A 73 8.89 -11.77 21.06
N VAL A 74 9.55 -10.92 21.84
CA VAL A 74 9.25 -10.71 23.28
C VAL A 74 9.20 -9.22 23.65
N GLY A 75 8.52 -8.91 24.75
CA GLY A 75 8.61 -7.58 25.40
C GLY A 75 7.88 -6.42 24.71
N ARG A 76 7.03 -6.69 23.71
CA ARG A 76 6.31 -5.65 22.94
C ARG A 76 4.79 -5.62 23.16
N GLY A 77 4.27 -6.31 24.17
CA GLY A 77 2.82 -6.38 24.46
C GLY A 77 2.15 -5.01 24.58
N ALA A 78 2.76 -4.06 25.30
CA ALA A 78 2.20 -2.70 25.43
C ALA A 78 2.13 -1.94 24.10
N ALA A 79 3.03 -2.21 23.15
CA ALA A 79 2.98 -1.61 21.83
C ALA A 79 1.87 -2.25 20.98
N VAL A 80 1.71 -3.58 21.07
CA VAL A 80 0.62 -4.32 20.40
C VAL A 80 -0.74 -3.84 20.90
N GLU A 81 -0.94 -3.72 22.21
CA GLU A 81 -2.21 -3.24 22.78
C GLU A 81 -2.55 -1.82 22.32
N ARG A 82 -1.56 -0.92 22.26
CA ARG A 82 -1.78 0.44 21.75
C ARG A 82 -2.22 0.43 20.29
N LEU A 83 -1.58 -0.40 19.46
CA LEU A 83 -1.91 -0.52 18.05
C LEU A 83 -3.29 -1.16 17.84
N ARG A 84 -3.67 -2.13 18.67
CA ARG A 84 -5.02 -2.69 18.68
C ARG A 84 -6.06 -1.61 18.92
N THR A 85 -5.88 -0.77 19.93
CA THR A 85 -6.80 0.33 20.22
C THR A 85 -6.91 1.29 19.04
N TRP A 86 -5.78 1.64 18.40
CA TRP A 86 -5.79 2.52 17.24
C TRP A 86 -6.45 1.89 16.01
N LEU A 87 -6.27 0.59 15.75
CA LEU A 87 -6.94 -0.08 14.63
C LEU A 87 -8.48 -0.11 14.75
N GLN A 88 -9.01 0.04 15.97
CA GLN A 88 -10.46 0.10 16.18
C GLN A 88 -11.06 1.47 15.84
N SER A 89 -10.27 2.55 15.95
CA SER A 89 -10.75 3.92 15.73
C SER A 89 -10.21 4.56 14.43
N GLU A 90 -9.04 4.14 13.98
CA GLU A 90 -8.31 4.72 12.86
C GLU A 90 -8.31 3.80 11.65
N ARG A 91 -8.53 4.39 10.47
CA ARG A 91 -8.44 3.66 9.19
C ARG A 91 -7.00 3.38 8.78
N VAL A 92 -6.05 4.19 9.25
CA VAL A 92 -4.64 4.12 8.87
C VAL A 92 -3.78 4.31 10.12
N VAL A 93 -2.89 3.36 10.37
CA VAL A 93 -1.92 3.40 11.47
C VAL A 93 -0.52 3.24 10.90
N ALA A 94 0.38 4.18 11.22
CA ALA A 94 1.76 4.16 10.74
C ALA A 94 2.73 3.79 11.87
N LEU A 95 3.65 2.85 11.59
CA LEU A 95 4.76 2.51 12.49
C LEU A 95 6.03 3.22 12.03
N VAL A 96 6.50 4.18 12.83
CA VAL A 96 7.70 4.97 12.54
C VAL A 96 8.79 4.68 13.58
N GLY A 97 10.04 4.62 13.15
CA GLY A 97 11.19 4.39 14.03
C GLY A 97 12.44 3.98 13.24
N MET A 98 13.58 3.89 13.93
CA MET A 98 14.87 3.54 13.32
C MET A 98 14.83 2.21 12.54
N GLY A 99 15.75 2.07 11.59
CA GLY A 99 16.00 0.80 10.91
C GLY A 99 16.32 -0.33 11.91
N GLY A 100 15.88 -1.55 11.63
CA GLY A 100 16.17 -2.71 12.48
C GLY A 100 15.44 -2.79 13.82
N ILE A 101 14.65 -1.78 14.23
CA ILE A 101 13.95 -1.78 15.53
C ILE A 101 12.80 -2.80 15.65
N GLY A 102 12.51 -3.55 14.58
CA GLY A 102 11.50 -4.60 14.57
C GLY A 102 10.08 -4.16 14.21
N LYS A 103 9.90 -3.03 13.50
CA LYS A 103 8.56 -2.54 13.07
C LYS A 103 7.80 -3.57 12.23
N THR A 104 8.47 -4.19 11.28
CA THR A 104 7.92 -5.26 10.43
C THR A 104 7.46 -6.44 11.27
N THR A 105 8.27 -6.85 12.24
CA THR A 105 7.94 -7.93 13.17
C THR A 105 6.75 -7.58 14.06
N LEU A 106 6.67 -6.34 14.53
CA LEU A 106 5.54 -5.83 15.32
C LEU A 106 4.24 -5.80 14.50
N ALA A 107 4.30 -5.36 13.24
CA ALA A 107 3.15 -5.37 12.33
C ALA A 107 2.68 -6.80 12.03
N ALA A 108 3.60 -7.75 11.81
CA ALA A 108 3.25 -9.15 11.64
C ALA A 108 2.58 -9.70 12.91
N ALA A 109 3.15 -9.46 14.10
CA ALA A 109 2.56 -9.90 15.36
C ALA A 109 1.14 -9.36 15.58
N LEU A 110 0.93 -8.07 15.27
CA LEU A 110 -0.40 -7.46 15.32
C LEU A 110 -1.38 -8.09 14.33
N ALA A 111 -0.95 -8.39 13.11
CA ALA A 111 -1.80 -9.03 12.11
C ALA A 111 -2.27 -10.43 12.54
N HIS A 112 -1.39 -11.23 13.16
CA HIS A 112 -1.75 -12.53 13.73
C HIS A 112 -2.72 -12.39 14.90
N ASP A 113 -2.49 -11.42 15.80
CA ASP A 113 -3.37 -11.13 16.94
C ASP A 113 -4.78 -10.66 16.51
N GLN A 114 -4.85 -9.86 15.44
CA GLN A 114 -6.10 -9.26 14.97
C GLN A 114 -6.84 -10.11 13.92
N ARG A 115 -6.33 -11.28 13.53
CA ARG A 115 -6.91 -12.11 12.46
C ARG A 115 -8.42 -12.35 12.60
N ALA A 116 -8.91 -12.59 13.82
CA ALA A 116 -10.32 -12.84 14.08
C ALA A 116 -11.22 -11.60 13.87
N HIS A 117 -10.66 -10.40 13.91
CA HIS A 117 -11.38 -9.12 13.73
C HIS A 117 -11.47 -8.71 12.25
N PHE A 118 -10.72 -9.36 11.36
CA PHE A 118 -10.71 -9.13 9.91
C PHE A 118 -11.12 -10.40 9.17
N PRO A 119 -12.42 -10.78 9.18
CA PRO A 119 -12.90 -12.03 8.59
C PRO A 119 -12.71 -12.09 7.08
N ASP A 120 -12.61 -10.94 6.41
CA ASP A 120 -12.39 -10.83 4.96
C ASP A 120 -10.93 -11.13 4.55
N GLY A 121 -10.01 -11.19 5.53
CA GLY A 121 -8.61 -11.52 5.33
C GLY A 121 -7.65 -10.38 5.61
N VAL A 122 -6.35 -10.70 5.52
CA VAL A 122 -5.22 -9.79 5.74
C VAL A 122 -4.24 -9.93 4.59
N LEU A 123 -4.00 -8.81 3.89
CA LEU A 123 -3.04 -8.73 2.80
C LEU A 123 -1.74 -8.09 3.29
N TRP A 124 -0.61 -8.50 2.71
CA TRP A 124 0.70 -7.98 3.05
C TRP A 124 1.46 -7.60 1.78
N ALA A 125 1.71 -6.30 1.61
CA ALA A 125 2.41 -5.78 0.45
C ALA A 125 3.76 -5.17 0.87
N GLY A 126 4.83 -5.61 0.21
CA GLY A 126 6.11 -4.94 0.27
C GLY A 126 6.08 -3.75 -0.67
N LEU A 127 6.05 -2.53 -0.14
CA LEU A 127 6.32 -1.32 -0.92
C LEU A 127 7.83 -1.17 -1.09
N ALA A 128 8.43 -2.08 -1.85
CA ALA A 128 9.75 -1.80 -2.40
C ALA A 128 9.63 -0.61 -3.36
N THR A 129 10.72 0.08 -3.66
CA THR A 129 10.83 0.99 -4.81
C THR A 129 10.77 0.22 -6.14
N ALA A 130 9.88 -0.78 -6.23
CA ALA A 130 9.67 -1.67 -7.35
C ALA A 130 8.24 -1.45 -7.89
N ASP A 131 8.13 -1.67 -9.19
CA ASP A 131 6.96 -1.43 -10.04
C ASP A 131 5.64 -1.91 -9.37
N PRO A 132 4.56 -1.10 -9.36
CA PRO A 132 3.27 -1.42 -8.75
C PRO A 132 2.62 -2.77 -9.13
N LEU A 133 3.14 -3.45 -10.15
CA LEU A 133 2.62 -4.73 -10.65
C LEU A 133 3.11 -5.98 -9.89
N GLU A 134 4.08 -5.87 -8.97
CA GLU A 134 4.57 -7.04 -8.20
C GLU A 134 3.71 -7.41 -6.98
N VAL A 135 2.63 -6.68 -6.68
CA VAL A 135 1.78 -6.91 -5.49
C VAL A 135 0.79 -8.10 -5.67
N LEU A 136 0.78 -8.77 -6.82
CA LEU A 136 -0.08 -9.93 -7.09
C LEU A 136 0.75 -11.17 -7.47
N HIS A 137 1.38 -11.80 -6.49
CA HIS A 137 1.89 -13.17 -6.59
C HIS A 137 1.62 -13.94 -5.29
#